data_AF-A0A519H8M6-F1
#
_entry.id   AF-A0A519H8M6-F1
#
_cell.length_a   1.000
_cell.length_b   1.000
_cell.length_c   1.000
_cell.angle_alpha   90.00
_cell.angle_beta   90.00
_cell.angle_gamma   90.00
#
_symmetry.space_group_name_H-M   'P 1'
#
loop_
_entity.id
_entity.type
_entity.pdbx_description
1 polymer ?
#
loop_
_entity_poly.entity_id
_entity_poly.type
_entity_poly.pdbx_seq_one_letter_code
_entity_poly.pdbx_strand_id
1 'polypeptide(L)'
;GHRITRARDGEQALAALRAGDFDLVLMDMLMPRLDGLSATRQWRAIEAAEGMQRTPIVALTANAFDTDVQQSLAAGCDAHLTKPISLAALLQALAKYARV
;
A
#
# COMPACT_ATOMS: atom_id res chain seq x y z
N GLY A 1 -17.56 -9.68 -4.49
CA GLY A 1 -17.35 -8.86 -3.27
C GLY A 1 -15.91 -9.01 -2.82
N HIS A 2 -15.41 -8.18 -1.90
CA HIS A 2 -14.02 -8.21 -1.40
C HIS A 2 -13.95 -8.62 0.06
N ARG A 3 -12.90 -9.37 0.45
CA ARG A 3 -12.55 -9.60 1.86
C ARG A 3 -11.58 -8.51 2.30
N ILE A 4 -11.85 -7.87 3.43
CA ILE A 4 -11.06 -6.74 3.90
C ILE A 4 -10.46 -7.07 5.27
N THR A 5 -9.14 -6.96 5.36
CA THR A 5 -8.39 -6.90 6.62
C THR A 5 -8.00 -5.44 6.86
N ARG A 6 -8.19 -4.94 8.09
CA ARG A 6 -7.86 -3.56 8.46
C ARG A 6 -6.64 -3.54 9.37
N ALA A 7 -5.74 -2.61 9.10
CA ALA A 7 -4.62 -2.26 9.97
C ALA A 7 -4.74 -0.77 10.37
N ARG A 8 -4.31 -0.43 11.58
CA ARG A 8 -4.38 0.94 12.11
C ARG A 8 -3.07 1.73 12.00
N ASP A 9 -2.00 1.07 11.59
CA ASP A 9 -0.64 1.60 11.44
C ASP A 9 0.21 0.65 10.56
N GLY A 10 1.46 1.04 10.28
CA GLY A 10 2.39 0.24 9.50
C GLY A 10 2.82 -1.08 10.16
N GLU A 11 2.92 -1.16 11.49
CA GLU A 11 3.32 -2.40 12.19
C GLU A 11 2.22 -3.46 12.07
N GLN A 12 0.96 -3.08 12.25
CA GLN A 12 -0.19 -3.94 12.03
C GLN A 12 -0.33 -4.35 10.57
N ALA A 13 -0.01 -3.44 9.63
CA ALA A 13 -0.03 -3.76 8.21
C ALA A 13 1.03 -4.81 7.85
N LEU A 14 2.26 -4.65 8.36
CA LEU A 14 3.34 -5.63 8.19
C LEU A 14 3.00 -6.98 8.83
N ALA A 15 2.43 -6.98 10.04
CA ALA A 15 1.99 -8.21 10.70
C ALA A 15 0.89 -8.93 9.92
N ALA A 16 -0.07 -8.18 9.36
CA ALA A 16 -1.11 -8.75 8.49
C ALA A 16 -0.51 -9.34 7.22
N LEU A 17 0.36 -8.60 6.53
CA LEU A 17 1.05 -9.03 5.31
C LEU A 17 1.91 -10.28 5.51
N ARG A 18 2.52 -10.43 6.68
CA ARG A 18 3.23 -11.66 7.05
C ARG A 18 2.31 -12.86 7.24
N ALA A 19 1.10 -12.63 7.76
CA ALA A 19 0.18 -13.69 8.16
C ALA A 19 -0.73 -14.18 7.03
N GLY A 20 -0.84 -13.44 5.92
CA GLY A 20 -1.75 -13.78 4.85
C GLY A 20 -1.30 -13.24 3.50
N ASP A 21 -1.87 -13.83 2.45
CA ASP A 21 -1.65 -13.38 1.08
C ASP A 21 -2.73 -12.37 0.68
N PHE A 22 -2.30 -11.27 0.08
CA PHE A 22 -3.19 -10.16 -0.30
C PHE A 22 -3.04 -9.86 -1.78
N ASP A 23 -4.18 -9.74 -2.46
CA ASP A 23 -4.22 -9.36 -3.86
C ASP A 23 -3.85 -7.88 -4.07
N LEU A 24 -4.11 -7.05 -3.06
CA LEU A 24 -3.85 -5.61 -3.06
C LEU A 24 -3.79 -5.06 -1.63
N VAL A 25 -2.89 -4.11 -1.42
CA VAL A 25 -2.83 -3.26 -0.23
C VAL A 25 -3.15 -1.82 -0.60
N LEU A 26 -4.06 -1.20 0.15
CA LEU A 26 -4.25 0.25 0.16
C LEU A 26 -3.52 0.80 1.39
N MET A 27 -2.39 1.49 1.18
CA MET A 27 -1.49 1.91 2.26
C MET A 27 -1.61 3.40 2.51
N ASP A 28 -2.04 3.81 3.70
CA ASP A 28 -2.01 5.22 4.09
C ASP A 28 -0.56 5.69 4.34
N MET A 29 -0.15 6.83 3.78
CA MET A 29 1.20 7.35 4.00
C MET A 29 1.36 7.96 5.39
N LEU A 30 0.32 8.56 5.95
CA LEU A 30 0.39 9.26 7.24
C LEU A 30 -0.32 8.43 8.32
N MET A 31 0.46 7.63 9.05
CA MET A 31 -0.04 6.78 10.13
C MET A 31 0.80 6.98 11.42
N PRO A 32 0.22 6.77 12.61
CA PRO A 32 0.98 6.77 13.86
C PRO A 32 1.92 5.57 13.94
N ARG A 33 2.94 5.66 14.81
CA ARG A 33 4.00 4.63 14.98
C ARG A 33 4.85 4.46 13.73
N LEU A 34 4.45 3.58 12.82
CA LEU A 34 5.13 3.32 11.57
C LEU A 34 4.31 3.87 10.40
N ASP A 35 4.90 4.83 9.69
CA ASP A 35 4.28 5.46 8.52
C ASP A 35 4.25 4.52 7.30
N GLY A 36 3.44 4.86 6.30
CA GLY A 36 3.23 4.03 5.11
C GLY A 36 4.46 3.91 4.19
N LEU A 37 5.31 4.95 4.13
CA LEU A 37 6.55 4.89 3.33
C LEU A 37 7.53 3.90 3.97
N SER A 38 7.72 4.01 5.28
CA SER A 38 8.58 3.12 6.05
C SER A 38 8.06 1.69 6.04
N ALA A 39 6.76 1.47 6.22
CA ALA A 39 6.14 0.15 6.12
C ALA A 39 6.32 -0.47 4.71
N THR A 40 6.12 0.32 3.65
CA THR A 40 6.30 -0.14 2.27
C THR A 40 7.74 -0.57 2.02
N ARG A 41 8.73 0.24 2.42
CA ARG A 41 10.16 -0.10 2.25
C ARG A 41 10.52 -1.38 2.99
N GLN A 42 10.06 -1.53 4.24
CA GLN A 42 10.28 -2.74 5.02
C GLN A 42 9.65 -3.95 4.36
N TRP A 43 8.42 -3.84 3.87
CA TRP A 43 7.75 -4.93 3.17
C TRP A 43 8.49 -5.33 1.90
N ARG A 44 8.95 -4.38 1.08
CA ARG A 44 9.77 -4.68 -0.11
C ARG A 44 11.08 -5.40 0.24
N ALA A 45 11.72 -5.03 1.34
CA ALA A 45 12.92 -5.71 1.81
C ALA A 45 12.62 -7.17 2.23
N ILE A 46 11.50 -7.39 2.91
CA ILE A 46 11.02 -8.73 3.30
C ILE A 46 10.76 -9.58 2.06
N GLU A 47 10.00 -9.05 1.09
CA GLU A 47 9.70 -9.77 -0.15
C GLU A 47 10.97 -10.18 -0.90
N ALA A 48 11.95 -9.27 -1.00
CA ALA A 48 13.23 -9.55 -1.65
C ALA A 48 14.07 -10.59 -0.89
N ALA A 49 14.14 -10.50 0.43
CA ALA A 49 14.91 -11.42 1.27
C ALA A 49 14.34 -12.84 1.26
N GLU A 50 13.02 -12.97 1.16
CA GLU A 50 12.31 -14.25 1.22
C GLU A 50 11.93 -14.79 -0.18
N GLY A 51 12.29 -14.07 -1.25
CA GLY A 51 11.96 -14.46 -2.62
C GLY A 51 10.46 -14.47 -2.92
N MET A 52 9.68 -13.66 -2.19
CA MET A 52 8.23 -13.61 -2.31
C MET A 52 7.82 -12.89 -3.59
N GLN A 53 6.64 -13.22 -4.11
CA GLN A 53 6.03 -12.42 -5.16
C GLN A 53 5.64 -11.03 -4.63
N ARG A 54 5.95 -10.01 -5.43
CA ARG A 54 5.67 -8.61 -5.08
C ARG A 54 4.18 -8.35 -4.93
N THR A 55 3.78 -7.93 -3.74
CA THR A 55 2.42 -7.55 -3.37
C THR A 55 2.06 -6.17 -3.92
N PRO A 56 0.97 -6.02 -4.68
CA PRO A 56 0.54 -4.71 -5.14
C PRO A 56 0.22 -3.78 -3.98
N ILE A 57 0.87 -2.63 -3.92
CA ILE A 57 0.66 -1.59 -2.91
C ILE A 57 0.29 -0.29 -3.61
N VAL A 58 -0.90 0.23 -3.30
CA VAL A 58 -1.37 1.54 -3.75
C VAL A 58 -1.32 2.51 -2.57
N ALA A 59 -0.52 3.56 -2.71
CA ALA A 59 -0.38 4.60 -1.70
C ALA A 59 -1.63 5.47 -1.61
N LEU A 60 -2.06 5.83 -0.40
CA LEU A 60 -3.11 6.81 -0.15
C LEU A 60 -2.46 8.07 0.42
N THR A 61 -2.29 9.09 -0.42
CA THR A 61 -1.61 10.34 -0.04
C THR A 61 -2.61 11.41 0.38
N ALA A 62 -2.22 12.30 1.28
CA ALA A 62 -3.06 13.45 1.66
C ALA A 62 -3.05 14.54 0.59
N ASN A 63 -1.93 14.73 -0.11
CA ASN A 63 -1.79 15.71 -1.18
C ASN A 63 -1.43 15.05 -2.52
N ALA A 64 -1.68 15.79 -3.60
CA ALA A 64 -1.28 15.44 -4.96
C ALA A 64 0.04 16.12 -5.36
N PHE A 65 0.83 16.62 -4.39
CA PHE A 65 2.13 17.20 -4.72
C PHE A 65 3.03 16.11 -5.30
N ASP A 66 3.72 16.44 -6.39
CA ASP A 66 4.61 15.51 -7.08
C ASP A 66 5.62 14.87 -6.12
N THR A 67 6.06 15.60 -5.09
CA THR A 67 6.99 15.09 -4.07
C THR A 67 6.43 13.88 -3.31
N ASP A 68 5.16 13.89 -2.93
CA ASP A 68 4.54 12.80 -2.17
C ASP A 68 4.37 11.57 -3.06
N VAL A 69 4.01 11.80 -4.33
CA VAL A 69 3.93 10.75 -5.35
C VAL A 69 5.30 10.11 -5.57
N GLN A 70 6.35 10.92 -5.80
CA GLN A 70 7.71 10.44 -6.00
C GLN A 70 8.22 9.66 -4.77
N GLN A 71 7.95 10.15 -3.56
CA GLN A 71 8.33 9.44 -2.34
C GLN A 71 7.65 8.08 -2.22
N SER A 72 6.36 7.99 -2.52
CA SER A 72 5.61 6.73 -2.47
C SER A 72 6.12 5.71 -3.49
N LEU A 73 6.40 6.14 -4.73
CA LEU A 73 6.95 5.30 -5.78
C LEU A 73 8.38 4.85 -5.43
N ALA A 74 9.22 5.77 -4.93
CA ALA A 74 10.57 5.46 -4.48
C ALA A 74 10.60 4.51 -3.28
N ALA A 75 9.58 4.54 -2.42
CA ALA A 75 9.40 3.56 -1.34
C ALA A 75 9.01 2.16 -1.86
N GLY A 76 8.55 2.06 -3.12
CA GLY A 76 8.16 0.81 -3.76
C GLY A 76 6.65 0.61 -3.90
N CYS A 77 5.84 1.66 -3.84
CA CYS A 77 4.43 1.57 -4.22
C CYS A 77 4.28 1.39 -5.73
N ASP A 78 3.19 0.77 -6.16
CA ASP A 78 2.88 0.50 -7.57
C ASP A 78 1.95 1.55 -8.17
N ALA A 79 1.21 2.26 -7.32
CA ALA A 79 0.41 3.43 -7.69
C ALA A 79 0.17 4.33 -6.47
N HIS A 80 -0.49 5.46 -6.70
CA HIS A 80 -1.01 6.32 -5.65
C HIS A 80 -2.45 6.75 -5.94
N LEU A 81 -3.17 7.09 -4.89
CA LEU A 81 -4.48 7.73 -4.90
C LEU A 81 -4.45 8.88 -3.90
N THR A 82 -4.86 10.07 -4.33
CA THR A 82 -4.95 11.23 -3.44
C THR A 82 -6.26 11.26 -2.69
N LYS A 83 -6.22 11.62 -1.40
CA LYS A 83 -7.39 11.86 -0.57
C LYS A 83 -7.98 13.25 -0.85
N PRO A 84 -9.32 13.42 -0.84
CA PRO A 84 -10.33 12.38 -0.66
C PRO A 84 -10.45 11.46 -1.88
N ILE A 85 -10.53 10.15 -1.64
CA ILE A 85 -10.53 9.14 -2.70
C ILE A 85 -11.95 9.00 -3.25
N SER A 86 -12.12 9.22 -4.56
CA SER A 86 -13.40 8.96 -5.22
C SER A 86 -13.63 7.46 -5.40
N LEU A 87 -14.90 7.03 -5.34
CA LEU A 87 -15.25 5.63 -5.59
C LEU A 87 -14.78 5.16 -6.97
N ALA A 88 -14.89 6.01 -8.00
CA ALA A 88 -14.43 5.69 -9.35
C ALA A 88 -12.92 5.41 -9.40
N ALA A 89 -12.11 6.27 -8.77
CA ALA A 89 -10.65 6.09 -8.73
C ALA A 89 -10.25 4.83 -7.93
N LEU A 90 -10.95 4.57 -6.81
CA LEU A 90 -10.74 3.35 -6.04
C LEU A 90 -11.04 2.09 -6.86
N LEU A 91 -12.18 2.04 -7.54
CA LEU A 91 -12.57 0.89 -8.36
C LEU A 91 -11.62 0.68 -9.54
N GLN A 92 -11.16 1.76 -10.18
CA GLN A 92 -10.15 1.66 -11.24
C GLN A 92 -8.82 1.11 -10.72
N ALA A 93 -8.36 1.55 -9.54
CA ALA A 93 -7.15 1.03 -8.93
C ALA A 93 -7.29 -0.46 -8.56
N LEU A 94 -8.43 -0.85 -7.97
CA LEU A 94 -8.72 -2.25 -7.65
C LEU A 94 -8.69 -3.13 -8.91
N ALA A 95 -9.37 -2.71 -9.98
CA ALA A 95 -9.42 -3.46 -11.22
C ALA A 95 -8.07 -3.56 -11.94
N LYS A 96 -7.22 -2.55 -11.81
CA LYS A 96 -5.93 -2.48 -12.51
C LYS A 96 -4.79 -3.19 -11.77
N TYR A 97 -4.79 -3.15 -10.44
CA TYR A 97 -3.63 -3.56 -9.64
C TYR A 97 -3.85 -4.80 -8.78
N ALA A 98 -5.09 -5.18 -8.47
CA ALA A 98 -5.32 -6.39 -7.68
C ALA A 98 -4.90 -7.63 -8.49
N ARG A 99 -4.20 -8.56 -7.84
CA ARG A 99 -3.95 -9.90 -8.39
C ARG A 99 -5.28 -10.70 -8.49
N VAL A 100 -5.29 -11.72 -9.35
CA VAL A 100 -6.42 -12.63 -9.58
C VAL A 100 -6.13 -13.97 -8.93
#